data_AF-A0A1G6VZU1-F1
#
_entry.id   AF-A0A1G6VZU1-F1
#
_cell.length_a   1.000
_cell.length_b   1.000
_cell.length_c   1.000
_cell.angle_alpha   90.00
_cell.angle_beta   90.00
_cell.angle_gamma   90.00
#
_symmetry.space_group_name_H-M   'P 1'
#
loop_
_entity.id
_entity.type
_entity.pdbx_description
1 polymer ?
#
loop_
_entity_poly.entity_id
_entity_poly.type
_entity_poly.pdbx_seq_one_letter_code
_entity_poly.pdbx_strand_id
1 'polypeptide(L)' 'MEDHLQTGSHTVYALQYHFVTVTKYRADILTDERLERVAEIAHDIADD' A
#
# COMPACT_ATOMS: atom_id res chain seq x y z
N MET A 1 -0.11 17.88 -10.57
CA MET A 1 0.06 16.94 -9.44
C MET A 1 -0.59 17.64 -8.27
N GLU A 2 -1.84 17.28 -7.98
CA GLU A 2 -2.54 17.85 -6.81
C GLU A 2 -1.96 17.17 -5.58
N ASP A 3 -1.19 17.91 -4.80
CA ASP A 3 -0.67 17.43 -3.53
C ASP A 3 -1.84 17.43 -2.53
N HIS A 4 -2.36 16.24 -2.23
CA HIS A 4 -3.41 16.06 -1.23
C HIS A 4 -2.81 16.27 0.16
N LEU A 5 -2.74 17.53 0.58
CA LEU A 5 -2.19 17.95 1.87
C LEU A 5 -3.14 17.56 3.00
N GLN A 6 -2.64 16.79 3.95
CA GLN A 6 -3.34 16.48 5.20
C GLN A 6 -2.94 17.48 6.29
N THR A 7 -3.88 17.79 7.18
CA THR A 7 -3.68 18.72 8.29
C THR A 7 -3.97 18.04 9.63
N GLY A 8 -3.03 18.16 10.57
CA GLY A 8 -3.22 17.86 11.99
C GLY A 8 -3.25 19.14 12.82
N SER A 9 -3.41 19.03 14.14
CA SER A 9 -3.59 20.19 15.04
C SER A 9 -2.54 21.29 14.89
N HIS A 10 -1.29 20.94 14.56
CA HIS A 10 -0.19 21.89 14.35
C HIS A 10 0.73 21.53 13.18
N THR A 11 0.29 20.67 12.26
CA THR A 11 1.13 20.15 11.18
C THR A 11 0.36 20.09 9.87
N VAL A 12 1.01 20.48 8.77
CA VAL A 12 0.53 20.24 7.40
C VAL A 12 1.55 19.34 6.72
N TYR A 13 1.11 18.21 6.17
CA TYR A 13 2.01 17.21 5.60
C TYR A 13 1.42 16.53 4.36
N ALA A 14 2.31 16.03 3.51
CA ALA A 14 2.01 15.09 2.44
C ALA A 14 3.01 13.95 2.56
N LEU A 15 2.56 12.80 3.04
CA LEU A 15 3.41 11.62 3.25
C LEU A 15 3.06 10.58 2.20
N GLN A 16 4.03 10.22 1.38
CA GLN A 16 3.92 9.18 0.36
C GLN A 16 5.10 8.22 0.50
N TYR A 17 4.83 6.92 0.48
CA TYR A 17 5.83 5.88 0.68
C TYR A 17 5.76 4.84 -0.44
N HIS A 18 6.93 4.33 -0.84
CA HIS A 18 7.04 3.21 -1.77
C HIS A 18 7.40 1.94 -1.01
N PHE A 19 6.45 1.01 -0.91
CA PHE A 19 6.68 -0.32 -0.33
C PHE A 19 6.80 -1.38 -1.44
N VAL A 20 7.88 -2.15 -1.41
CA VAL A 20 8.10 -3.29 -2.30
C VAL A 20 8.49 -4.49 -1.45
N THR A 21 7.81 -5.61 -1.64
CA THR A 21 8.02 -6.85 -0.91
C THR A 21 8.22 -8.03 -1.85
N VAL A 22 8.84 -9.10 -1.35
CA VAL A 22 9.10 -10.33 -2.10
C VAL A 22 8.56 -11.53 -1.35
N THR A 23 8.16 -12.56 -2.09
CA THR A 23 7.75 -13.83 -1.50
C THR A 23 8.94 -14.50 -0.81
N LYS A 24 8.63 -15.25 0.25
CA LYS A 24 9.63 -16.10 0.91
C LYS A 24 10.30 -17.01 -0.13
N TYR A 25 11.63 -17.06 -0.12
CA TYR A 25 12.46 -17.78 -1.11
C TYR A 25 12.32 -17.31 -2.57
N ARG A 26 11.72 -16.14 -2.82
CA ARG A 26 11.37 -15.66 -4.17
C ARG A 26 10.59 -16.70 -4.98
N ALA A 27 9.75 -17.48 -4.30
CA ALA A 27 8.91 -18.45 -4.95
C ALA A 27 7.92 -17.74 -5.89
N ASP A 28 7.79 -18.27 -7.11
CA ASP A 28 6.88 -17.75 -8.13
C ASP A 28 5.44 -18.24 -7.87
N ILE A 29 4.85 -17.71 -6.79
CA ILE A 29 3.52 -18.10 -6.29
C ILE A 29 2.48 -16.97 -6.41
N LEU A 30 2.91 -15.78 -6.81
CA LEU A 30 2.05 -14.61 -7.02
C LEU A 30 1.44 -14.67 -8.43
N THR A 31 0.55 -15.64 -8.62
CA THR A 31 -0.30 -15.72 -9.81
C THR A 31 -1.34 -14.60 -9.80
N ASP A 32 -1.95 -14.27 -10.95
CA ASP A 32 -2.90 -13.16 -11.09
C ASP A 32 -4.03 -13.18 -10.03
N GLU A 33 -4.71 -14.31 -9.86
CA GLU A 33 -5.76 -14.48 -8.83
C GLU A 33 -5.27 -14.22 -7.40
N ARG A 34 -4.03 -14.65 -7.09
CA ARG A 34 -3.45 -14.44 -5.76
C ARG A 34 -3.02 -12.99 -5.55
N LEU A 35 -2.56 -12.33 -6.61
CA LEU A 35 -2.22 -10.91 -6.58
C LEU A 35 -3.47 -10.05 -6.34
N GLU A 36 -4.57 -10.35 -7.03
CA GLU A 36 -5.86 -9.69 -6.79
C GLU A 36 -6.28 -9.82 -5.32
N ARG A 37 -6.21 -11.03 -4.77
CA ARG A 37 -6.56 -11.23 -3.36
C ARG A 37 -5.63 -10.50 -2.38
N VAL A 38 -4.33 -10.46 -2.67
CA VAL A 38 -3.37 -9.69 -1.86
C VAL A 38 -3.66 -8.19 -1.93
N ALA A 39 -4.04 -7.69 -3.11
CA ALA A 39 -4.41 -6.29 -3.29
C ALA A 39 -5.68 -5.92 -2.50
N GLU A 40 -6.71 -6.78 -2.53
CA GLU A 40 -7.92 -6.62 -1.71
C GLU A 40 -7.57 -6.53 -0.22
N ILE A 41 -6.79 -7.49 0.30
CA ILE A 41 -6.39 -7.51 1.71
C ILE A 41 -5.57 -6.27 2.07
N ALA A 42 -4.67 -5.82 1.19
CA ALA A 42 -3.88 -4.63 1.42
C ALA A 42 -4.74 -3.36 1.47
N HIS A 43 -5.80 -3.30 0.65
CA HIS A 43 -6.76 -2.19 0.67
C HIS A 43 -7.61 -2.22 1.95
N ASP A 44 -8.14 -3.39 2.33
CA ASP A 44 -8.92 -3.57 3.56
C ASP A 44 -8.12 -3.15 4.80
N ILE A 45 -6.82 -3.46 4.86
CA ILE A 45 -5.94 -3.08 5.98
C ILE A 45 -5.61 -1.58 5.96
N ALA A 46 -5.53 -0.95 4.77
CA ALA A 46 -5.20 0.46 4.67
C ALA A 46 -6.39 1.38 5.02
N ASP A 47 -7.61 0.88 4.88
CA ASP A 47 -8.84 1.59 5.19
C ASP A 47 -9.25 1.47 6.69
N ASP A 48 -8.71 0.50 7.43
CA ASP A 48 -8.89 0.29 8.88
C ASP A 48 -7.98 1.21 9.73
#